data_AF-B5W384-F1
#
_entry.id   AF-B5W384-F1
#
_cell.length_a   1.000
_cell.length_b   1.000
_cell.length_c   1.000
_cell.angle_alpha   90.00
_cell.angle_beta   90.00
_cell.angle_gamma   90.00
#
_symmetry.space_group_name_H-M   'P 1'
#
loop_
_entity.id
_entity.type
_entity.pdbx_description
1 polymer ?
#
loop_
_entity_poly.entity_id
_entity_poly.type
_entity_poly.pdbx_seq_one_letter_code
_entity_poly.pdbx_strand_id
1 'polypeptide(L)' 'MPLIKVKTSISQPEKSQVESLLKDLSASLAKHLSKPESYVMTAFEPDVPMTFGGTTDPVCYMEAFTVVLEL' A
#
# COMPACT_ATOMS: atom_id res chain seq x y z
N MET A 1 6.83 8.25 10.98
CA MET A 1 6.09 6.99 10.88
C MET A 1 5.55 6.88 9.46
N PRO A 2 6.20 6.13 8.57
CA PRO A 2 5.74 5.97 7.20
C PRO A 2 4.47 5.12 7.11
N LEU A 3 3.54 5.50 6.24
CA LEU A 3 2.33 4.73 5.91
C LEU A 3 2.24 4.61 4.40
N ILE A 4 1.99 3.40 3.91
CA ILE A 4 1.60 3.16 2.51
C ILE A 4 0.22 2.50 2.45
N LYS A 5 -0.69 3.08 1.67
CA LYS A 5 -2.01 2.52 1.42
C LYS A 5 -2.14 2.10 -0.03
N VAL A 6 -2.74 0.92 -0.23
CA VAL A 6 -3.10 0.38 -1.54
C VAL A 6 -4.62 0.31 -1.62
N LYS A 7 -5.20 0.96 -2.63
CA LYS A 7 -6.61 0.82 -3.02
C LYS A 7 -6.66 0.07 -4.34
N THR A 8 -7.59 -0.87 -4.51
CA THR A 8 -7.71 -1.61 -5.77
C THR A 8 -9.17 -1.82 -6.17
N SER A 9 -9.43 -1.89 -7.47
CA SER A 9 -10.75 -2.26 -8.02
C SER A 9 -11.01 -3.77 -8.02
N ILE A 10 -10.00 -4.57 -7.69
CA ILE A 10 -10.17 -6.03 -7.57
C ILE A 10 -11.06 -6.32 -6.36
N SER A 11 -12.15 -7.05 -6.62
CA SER A 11 -13.02 -7.58 -5.57
C SER A 11 -12.45 -8.88 -5.02
N GLN A 12 -12.43 -9.00 -3.68
CA GLN A 12 -12.07 -10.22 -2.95
C GLN A 12 -10.74 -10.90 -3.36
N PRO A 13 -9.59 -10.18 -3.32
CA PRO A 13 -8.30 -10.82 -3.52
C PRO A 13 -8.02 -11.88 -2.45
N GLU A 14 -7.21 -12.87 -2.81
CA GLU A 14 -6.86 -13.97 -1.92
C GLU A 14 -6.07 -13.42 -0.71
N LYS A 15 -6.48 -13.84 0.50
CA LYS A 15 -5.97 -13.24 1.74
C LYS A 15 -4.45 -13.40 1.88
N SER A 16 -3.90 -14.55 1.51
CA SER A 16 -2.45 -14.79 1.63
C SER A 16 -1.64 -13.92 0.66
N GLN A 17 -2.15 -13.64 -0.54
CA GLN A 17 -1.57 -12.69 -1.48
C GLN A 17 -1.57 -11.26 -0.91
N VAL A 18 -2.67 -10.83 -0.28
CA VAL A 18 -2.75 -9.49 0.35
C VAL A 18 -1.74 -9.38 1.50
N GLU A 19 -1.66 -10.40 2.36
CA GLU A 19 -0.71 -10.42 3.47
C GLU A 19 0.75 -10.44 3.00
N SER A 20 1.07 -11.17 1.93
CA SER A 20 2.40 -11.17 1.32
C SER A 20 2.76 -9.78 0.78
N LEU A 21 1.86 -9.18 0.00
CA LEU A 21 2.05 -7.84 -0.55
C LEU A 21 2.29 -6.81 0.56
N LEU A 22 1.50 -6.84 1.63
CA LEU A 22 1.64 -5.89 2.73
C LEU A 22 2.97 -6.02 3.48
N LYS A 23 3.52 -7.24 3.60
CA LYS A 23 4.86 -7.48 4.17
C LYS A 23 5.97 -6.99 3.24
N ASP A 24 5.84 -7.26 1.94
CA ASP A 24 6.82 -6.83 0.94
C ASP A 24 6.88 -5.29 0.86
N LEU A 25 5.73 -4.63 0.89
CA LEU A 25 5.64 -3.16 0.92
C LEU A 25 6.25 -2.59 2.21
N SER A 26 6.06 -3.24 3.35
CA SER A 26 6.64 -2.83 4.64
C SER A 26 8.17 -2.80 4.56
N ALA A 27 8.78 -3.93 4.18
CA ALA A 27 10.23 -4.06 4.06
C ALA A 27 10.81 -3.13 2.99
N SER A 28 10.14 -3.01 1.85
CA SER A 28 10.57 -2.13 0.75
C SER A 28 10.56 -0.66 1.14
N LEU A 29 9.48 -0.19 1.78
CA LEU A 29 9.35 1.20 2.21
C LEU A 29 10.37 1.55 3.32
N ALA A 30 10.58 0.64 4.28
CA ALA A 30 11.59 0.80 5.32
C ALA A 30 13.00 1.00 4.72
N LYS A 31 13.35 0.14 3.75
CA LYS A 31 14.61 0.20 3.01
C LYS A 31 14.76 1.52 2.23
N HIS A 32 13.72 1.94 1.53
CA HIS A 32 13.77 3.16 0.70
C HIS A 32 13.84 4.44 1.53
N LEU A 33 13.19 4.46 2.70
CA LEU A 33 13.18 5.64 3.59
C LEU A 33 14.32 5.65 4.62
N SER A 34 15.14 4.60 4.67
CA SER A 34 16.18 4.42 5.71
C SER A 34 15.62 4.61 7.13
N LYS A 35 14.41 4.09 7.37
CA LYS A 35 13.75 4.10 8.69
C LYS A 35 13.56 2.65 9.16
N PRO A 36 13.57 2.39 10.49
CA PRO A 36 13.28 1.06 10.99
C PRO A 36 11.89 0.61 10.54
N GLU A 37 11.80 -0.64 10.07
CA GLU A 37 10.55 -1.23 9.60
C GLU A 37 9.47 -1.27 10.69
N SER A 38 9.87 -1.31 11.96
CA SER A 38 8.97 -1.24 13.11
C SER A 38 8.10 0.04 13.18
N TYR A 39 8.43 1.07 12.40
CA TYR A 39 7.65 2.31 12.30
C TYR A 39 6.82 2.42 11.01
N VAL A 40 6.85 1.39 10.16
CA VAL A 40 6.13 1.35 8.90
C VAL A 40 4.74 0.75 9.12
N MET A 41 3.74 1.41 8.56
CA MET A 41 2.38 0.90 8.47
C MET A 41 2.03 0.63 7.01
N THR A 42 1.28 -0.45 6.78
CA THR A 42 0.77 -0.82 5.46
C THR A 42 -0.74 -1.08 5.56
N ALA A 43 -1.51 -0.65 4.56
CA ALA A 43 -2.95 -0.82 4.51
C ALA A 43 -3.42 -1.21 3.10
N PHE A 44 -4.46 -2.03 3.03
CA PHE A 44 -5.03 -2.52 1.78
C PHE A 44 -6.55 -2.39 1.79
N GLU A 45 -7.11 -1.80 0.73
CA GLU A 45 -8.54 -1.57 0.55
C GLU A 45 -8.98 -2.15 -0.81
N PRO A 46 -9.60 -3.34 -0.83
CA PRO A 46 -10.14 -3.92 -2.06
C PRO A 46 -11.49 -3.30 -2.43
N ASP A 47 -12.01 -3.70 -3.59
CA ASP A 47 -13.39 -3.43 -4.00
C ASP A 47 -13.73 -1.93 -4.12
N VAL A 48 -12.73 -1.10 -4.45
CA VAL A 48 -12.92 0.33 -4.67
C VAL A 48 -13.32 0.57 -6.12
N PRO A 49 -14.49 1.18 -6.41
CA PRO A 49 -14.86 1.53 -7.78
C PRO A 49 -13.85 2.53 -8.37
N MET A 50 -13.18 2.15 -9.45
CA MET A 50 -12.12 2.96 -10.07
C MET A 50 -12.17 2.85 -11.59
N THR A 51 -11.69 3.91 -12.25
CA THR A 51 -11.43 3.91 -13.69
C THR A 51 -10.02 4.39 -13.96
N PHE A 52 -9.35 3.82 -14.96
CA PHE A 52 -8.03 4.29 -15.41
C PHE A 52 -7.98 4.27 -16.93
N GLY A 53 -7.56 5.39 -17.56
CA GLY A 53 -7.60 5.52 -19.02
C GLY A 53 -9.00 5.40 -19.64
N GLY A 54 -10.06 5.63 -18.85
CA GLY A 54 -11.45 5.52 -19.31
C GLY A 54 -12.03 4.09 -19.28
N THR A 55 -11.29 3.09 -18.78
CA THR A 55 -11.79 1.72 -18.62
C THR A 55 -12.01 1.37 -17.14
N THR A 56 -12.76 0.30 -16.90
CA THR A 56 -12.96 -0.33 -15.58
C THR A 56 -12.10 -1.59 -15.42
N ASP A 57 -11.02 -1.71 -16.19
CA ASP A 57 -10.09 -2.82 -16.05
C ASP A 57 -9.42 -2.80 -14.66
N PRO A 58 -8.91 -3.94 -14.16
CA PRO A 58 -8.27 -4.01 -12.85
C PRO A 58 -7.15 -2.96 -12.69
N VAL A 59 -7.29 -2.12 -11.66
CA VAL A 59 -6.35 -1.04 -11.36
C VAL A 59 -6.16 -0.91 -9.86
N CYS A 60 -5.00 -0.41 -9.46
CA CYS A 60 -4.75 0.02 -8.09
C CYS A 60 -4.19 1.44 -8.04
N TYR A 61 -4.43 2.10 -6.91
CA TYR A 61 -3.84 3.38 -6.53
C TYR A 61 -3.06 3.20 -5.25
N MET A 62 -1.87 3.78 -5.20
CA MET A 62 -0.99 3.70 -4.05
C MET A 62 -0.60 5.10 -3.58
N GLU A 63 -0.74 5.34 -2.28
CA GLU A 63 -0.29 6.56 -1.62
C GLU A 63 0.71 6.21 -0.52
N ALA A 64 1.81 6.96 -0.46
CA ALA A 64 2.80 6.85 0.61
C ALA A 64 2.95 8.22 1.30
N PHE A 65 2.76 8.23 2.61
CA PHE A 65 2.92 9.41 3.45
C PHE A 65 3.99 9.14 4.51
N THR A 66 4.83 10.13 4.79
CA THR A 66 5.81 10.07 5.87
C THR A 66 5.84 11.42 6.59
N VAL A 67 5.90 11.38 7.92
CA VAL A 67 6.25 12.54 8.73
C VAL A 67 7.72 12.49 9.09
N VAL A 68 8.42 13.61 8.90
CA VAL A 68 9.70 13.86 9.55
C VAL A 68 9.39 14.33 10.97
N LEU A 69 9.70 13.49 11.96
CA LEU A 69 9.80 13.95 13.34
C LEU A 69 11.17 14.62 13.45
N GLU A 70 11.21 15.96 13.45
CA GLU A 70 12.33 16.69 14.03
C GLU A 70 12.23 16.50 15.55
N LEU A 71 13.23 15.83 16.13
CA LEU A 71 13.45 15.75 17.57
C LEU A 71 14.75 16.49 17.88
#